data_AF-A0A949MIL7-F1
#
_entry.id   AF-A0A949MIL7-F1
#
_cell.length_a   1.000
_cell.length_b   1.000
_cell.length_c   1.000
_cell.angle_alpha   90.00
_cell.angle_beta   90.00
_cell.angle_gamma   90.00
#
_symmetry.space_group_name_H-M   'P 1'
#
loop_
_entity.id
_entity.type
_entity.pdbx_description
1 polymer ?
#
loop_
_entity_poly.entity_id
_entity_poly.type
_entity_poly.pdbx_seq_one_letter_code
_entity_poly.pdbx_strand_id
1 'polypeptide(L)'
;MPEYWAQACAALARRDAVLKRMMRVQGDARLSSRGDAFGTLARSIVGQQISVKAAESVWARLATGLGHKVRPQTVLACDVDALRQFG
;
A
#
# COMPACT_ATOMS: atom_id res chain seq x y z
N MET A 1 11.41 10.42 -5.37
CA MET A 1 11.54 10.55 -3.90
C MET A 1 11.06 11.95 -3.55
N PRO A 2 10.27 12.14 -2.49
CA PRO A 2 9.80 13.47 -2.12
C PRO A 2 10.96 14.42 -1.80
N GLU A 3 10.85 15.69 -2.19
CA GLU A 3 11.89 16.71 -1.96
C GLU A 3 12.22 16.88 -0.47
N TYR A 4 11.22 16.70 0.40
CA TYR A 4 11.37 16.82 1.85
C TYR A 4 12.07 15.63 2.52
N TRP A 5 12.40 14.54 1.79
CA TRP A 5 12.86 13.28 2.40
C TRP A 5 14.10 13.46 3.27
N ALA A 6 15.16 14.08 2.73
CA ALA A 6 16.42 14.29 3.44
C ALA A 6 16.23 15.18 4.68
N GLN A 7 15.44 16.25 4.54
CA GLN A 7 15.12 17.15 5.65
C GLN A 7 14.36 16.43 6.77
N ALA A 8 13.37 15.61 6.42
CA ALA A 8 12.59 14.83 7.38
C ALA A 8 13.46 13.82 8.15
N CYS A 9 14.34 13.08 7.45
CA CYS A 9 15.29 12.18 8.08
C CYS A 9 16.24 12.90 9.05
N ALA A 10 16.78 14.06 8.65
CA ALA A 10 17.67 14.84 9.50
C ALA A 10 16.95 15.40 10.75
N ALA A 11 15.69 15.81 10.61
CA ALA A 11 14.88 16.29 11.73
C ALA A 11 14.61 15.18 12.76
N LEU A 12 14.24 13.97 12.30
CA LEU A 12 14.00 12.81 13.16
C LEU A 12 15.29 12.35 13.85
N ALA A 13 16.38 12.20 13.10
CA ALA A 13 17.67 11.73 13.64
C ALA A 13 18.28 12.67 14.70
N ARG A 14 17.93 13.96 14.68
CA ARG A 14 18.36 14.95 15.68
C ARG A 14 17.60 14.79 17.00
N ARG A 15 16.35 14.33 16.95
CA ARG A 15 15.44 14.23 18.10
C ARG A 15 15.41 12.84 18.73
N ASP A 16 15.79 11.80 17.97
CA ASP A 16 15.69 10.41 18.42
C ASP A 16 16.91 9.58 18.00
N ALA A 17 17.67 9.13 19.00
CA ALA A 17 18.87 8.31 18.81
C ALA A 17 18.56 6.87 18.35
N VAL A 18 17.39 6.33 18.70
CA VAL A 18 16.92 5.01 18.25
C VAL A 18 16.57 5.07 16.78
N LEU A 19 15.77 6.06 16.36
CA LEU A 19 15.46 6.26 14.93
C LEU A 19 16.73 6.54 14.12
N LYS A 20 17.65 7.37 14.62
CA LYS A 20 18.96 7.61 13.98
C LYS A 20 19.73 6.30 13.76
N ARG A 21 19.73 5.40 14.74
CA ARG A 21 20.40 4.09 14.63
C ARG A 21 19.68 3.21 13.61
N MET A 22 18.34 3.13 13.66
CA MET A 22 17.54 2.34 12.73
C MET A 22 17.74 2.78 11.27
N MET A 23 17.77 4.10 11.01
CA MET A 23 18.01 4.65 9.68
C MET A 23 19.40 4.27 9.14
N ARG A 24 20.43 4.23 9.99
CA ARG A 24 21.78 3.77 9.59
C ARG A 24 21.80 2.29 9.20
N VAL A 25 21.02 1.45 9.89
CA VAL A 25 20.96 0.01 9.62
C VAL A 25 20.13 -0.30 8.37
N GLN A 26 19.03 0.43 8.14
CA GLN A 26 18.12 0.23 7.00
C GLN A 26 18.67 0.76 5.66
N GLY A 27 19.76 1.54 5.67
CA GLY A 27 20.43 1.99 4.46
C GLY A 27 19.59 2.97 3.62
N ASP A 28 19.42 2.66 2.33
CA ASP A 28 18.81 3.53 1.31
C ASP A 28 17.29 3.40 1.17
N ALA A 29 16.60 2.82 2.15
CA ALA A 29 15.15 2.74 2.15
C ALA A 29 14.53 4.15 2.04
N ARG A 30 13.67 4.35 1.02
CA ARG A 30 13.07 5.65 0.69
C ARG A 30 11.57 5.51 0.48
N LEU A 31 10.81 6.55 0.85
CA LEU A 31 9.40 6.61 0.50
C LEU A 31 9.24 6.76 -1.01
N SER A 32 8.49 5.83 -1.60
CA SER A 32 8.10 5.84 -3.00
C SER A 32 6.57 5.83 -3.10
N SER A 33 6.07 6.56 -4.10
CA SER A 33 4.66 6.45 -4.49
C SER A 33 4.51 5.31 -5.50
N ARG A 34 3.40 4.58 -5.43
CA ARG A 34 3.06 3.54 -6.41
C ARG A 34 2.45 4.11 -7.70
N GLY A 35 2.15 5.41 -7.75
CA GLY A 35 1.55 6.08 -8.92
C GLY A 35 0.09 5.70 -9.21
N ASP A 36 -0.52 4.84 -8.39
CA ASP A 36 -1.92 4.41 -8.51
C ASP A 36 -2.67 4.70 -7.21
N ALA A 37 -3.33 5.87 -7.16
CA ALA A 37 -4.05 6.33 -5.97
C ALA A 37 -5.26 5.43 -5.65
N PHE A 38 -6.02 5.04 -6.68
CA PHE A 38 -7.19 4.17 -6.50
C PHE A 38 -6.78 2.78 -6.03
N GLY A 39 -5.83 2.14 -6.70
CA GLY A 39 -5.34 0.82 -6.31
C GLY A 39 -4.66 0.83 -4.93
N THR A 40 -4.07 1.96 -4.52
CA THR A 40 -3.55 2.13 -3.16
C THR A 40 -4.69 2.15 -2.14
N LEU A 41 -5.72 2.98 -2.33
CA LEU A 41 -6.87 3.06 -1.45
C LEU A 41 -7.64 1.73 -1.37
N ALA A 42 -7.95 1.14 -2.53
CA ALA A 42 -8.67 -0.13 -2.60
C ALA A 42 -7.92 -1.25 -1.89
N ARG A 43 -6.59 -1.35 -2.06
CA ARG A 43 -5.77 -2.34 -1.37
C ARG A 43 -5.71 -2.09 0.15
N SER A 44 -5.70 -0.82 0.57
CA SER A 44 -5.82 -0.47 2.00
C SER A 44 -7.16 -0.90 2.60
N ILE A 45 -8.27 -0.76 1.86
CA ILE A 45 -9.61 -1.21 2.30
C ILE A 45 -9.66 -2.74 2.39
N VAL A 46 -9.20 -3.45 1.36
CA VAL A 46 -9.16 -4.93 1.33
C VAL A 46 -8.36 -5.51 2.49
N GLY A 47 -7.31 -4.82 2.95
CA GLY A 47 -6.46 -5.29 4.04
C GLY A 47 -6.94 -4.96 5.46
N GLN A 48 -8.09 -4.30 5.62
CA GLN A 48 -8.57 -3.92 6.95
C GLN A 48 -8.92 -5.16 7.79
N GLN A 49 -8.49 -5.16 9.06
CA GLN A 49 -8.79 -6.20 10.06
C GLN A 49 -8.33 -7.63 9.71
N ILE A 50 -7.41 -7.78 8.74
CA ILE A 50 -6.87 -9.08 8.34
C ILE A 50 -5.34 -9.03 8.23
N SER A 51 -4.71 -10.22 8.20
CA SER A 51 -3.25 -10.30 8.02
C SER A 51 -2.82 -9.83 6.62
N VAL A 52 -1.56 -9.40 6.49
CA VAL A 52 -0.95 -9.05 5.19
C VAL A 52 -1.10 -10.20 4.18
N LYS A 53 -0.91 -11.44 4.62
CA LYS A 53 -1.04 -12.62 3.76
C LYS A 53 -2.48 -12.84 3.28
N ALA A 54 -3.46 -12.64 4.16
CA ALA A 54 -4.88 -12.72 3.79
C ALA A 54 -5.26 -11.61 2.81
N ALA A 55 -4.84 -10.37 3.07
CA ALA A 55 -5.08 -9.23 2.19
C ALA A 55 -4.51 -9.45 0.79
N GLU A 56 -3.28 -10.00 0.70
CA GLU A 56 -2.65 -10.30 -0.59
C GLU A 56 -3.42 -11.38 -1.36
N SER A 57 -3.96 -12.39 -0.66
CA SER A 57 -4.78 -13.44 -1.29
C SER A 57 -6.11 -12.91 -1.84
N VAL A 58 -6.81 -12.06 -1.08
CA VAL A 58 -8.05 -11.40 -1.54
C VAL A 58 -7.73 -10.46 -2.71
N TRP A 59 -6.67 -9.67 -2.59
CA TRP A 59 -6.25 -8.74 -3.64
C TRP A 59 -5.89 -9.46 -4.94
N ALA A 60 -5.16 -10.58 -4.90
CA ALA A 60 -4.82 -11.36 -6.07
C ALA A 60 -6.05 -11.93 -6.79
N ARG A 61 -7.04 -12.42 -6.04
CA ARG A 61 -8.32 -12.89 -6.58
C ARG A 61 -9.10 -11.75 -7.24
N LEU A 62 -9.24 -10.63 -6.54
CA LEU A 62 -9.91 -9.42 -7.04
C LEU A 62 -9.23 -8.91 -8.33
N ALA A 63 -7.91 -8.76 -8.32
CA ALA A 63 -7.16 -8.29 -9.48
C ALA A 63 -7.35 -9.23 -10.68
N THR A 64 -7.30 -10.55 -10.47
CA THR A 64 -7.51 -11.54 -11.53
C THR A 64 -8.93 -11.46 -12.09
N GLY A 65 -9.95 -11.40 -11.23
CA GLY A 65 -11.36 -11.30 -11.64
C GLY A 65 -11.71 -10.00 -12.36
N LEU A 66 -10.98 -8.91 -12.10
CA LEU A 66 -11.20 -7.59 -12.70
C LEU A 66 -10.24 -7.25 -13.86
N GLY A 67 -9.59 -8.24 -14.47
CA GLY A 67 -8.74 -8.02 -15.66
C GLY A 67 -7.32 -7.55 -15.32
N HIS A 68 -6.71 -8.13 -14.29
CA HIS A 68 -5.35 -7.91 -13.76
C HIS A 68 -5.06 -6.53 -13.14
N LYS A 69 -5.81 -5.47 -13.52
CA LYS A 69 -5.71 -4.15 -12.91
C LYS A 69 -7.06 -3.70 -12.37
N VAL A 70 -7.12 -3.54 -11.05
CA VAL A 70 -8.30 -3.03 -10.33
C VAL A 70 -8.46 -1.53 -10.66
N ARG A 71 -9.53 -1.17 -11.38
CA ARG A 71 -9.85 0.20 -11.79
C ARG A 71 -11.22 0.60 -11.25
N PRO A 72 -11.49 1.90 -11.04
CA PRO A 72 -12.81 2.34 -10.56
C PRO A 72 -13.96 1.81 -11.43
N GLN A 73 -13.79 1.83 -12.76
CA GLN A 73 -14.80 1.40 -13.71
C GLN A 73 -15.07 -0.11 -13.65
N THR A 74 -14.04 -0.93 -13.45
CA THR A 74 -14.21 -2.39 -13.39
C THR A 74 -14.85 -2.82 -12.07
N VAL A 75 -14.54 -2.13 -10.97
CA VAL A 75 -15.22 -2.33 -9.67
C VAL A 75 -16.68 -1.89 -9.75
N LEU A 76 -16.96 -0.72 -10.34
CA LEU A 76 -18.32 -0.18 -10.47
C LEU A 76 -19.24 -1.06 -11.34
N ALA A 77 -18.67 -1.76 -12.31
CA ALA A 77 -19.41 -2.67 -13.19
C ALA A 77 -19.73 -4.03 -12.54
N CYS A 78 -19.22 -4.31 -11.33
CA CYS A 78 -19.47 -5.57 -10.63
C CYS A 78 -20.59 -5.43 -9.60
N ASP A 79 -21.45 -6.46 -9.55
CA ASP A 79 -22.39 -6.62 -8.45
C ASP A 79 -21.66 -6.90 -7.13
N VAL A 80 -22.26 -6.44 -6.03
CA VAL A 80 -21.70 -6.62 -4.68
C VAL A 80 -21.49 -8.10 -4.36
N ASP A 81 -22.39 -8.98 -4.80
CA ASP A 81 -22.26 -10.42 -4.58
C ASP A 81 -21.10 -11.04 -5.36
N ALA A 82 -20.80 -10.54 -6.56
CA ALA A 82 -19.61 -10.93 -7.30
C ALA A 82 -18.33 -10.48 -6.56
N LEU A 83 -18.33 -9.26 -5.99
CA LEU A 83 -17.20 -8.76 -5.21
C LEU A 83 -16.94 -9.61 -3.95
N ARG A 84 -18.00 -10.07 -3.26
CA ARG A 84 -17.90 -10.95 -2.08
C ARG A 84 -17.24 -12.29 -2.38
N GLN A 85 -17.33 -12.80 -3.62
CA GLN A 85 -16.71 -14.07 -4.00
C GLN A 85 -15.17 -13.99 -4.03
N PHE A 86 -14.59 -12.79 -4.07
CA PHE A 86 -13.13 -12.61 -4.03
C PHE A 86 -12.52 -12.75 -2.63
N GLY A 87 -13.33 -12.88 -1.57
CA GLY A 87 -12.88 -13.10 -0.20
C GLY A 87 -13.45 -12.12 0.80
#